data_AF-A0A254TF20-F1
#
_entry.id   AF-A0A254TF20-F1
#
_cell.length_a   1.000
_cell.length_b   1.000
_cell.length_c   1.000
_cell.angle_alpha   90.00
_cell.angle_beta   90.00
_cell.angle_gamma   90.00
#
_symmetry.space_group_name_H-M   'P 1'
#
loop_
_entity.id
_entity.type
_entity.pdbx_description
1 polymer ?
#
loop_
_entity_poly.entity_id
_entity_poly.type
_entity_poly.pdbx_seq_one_letter_code
_entity_poly.pdbx_strand_id
1 'polypeptide(L)'
;MNKQFLNQRIAHLLGMAGTVPFLLLMLACWTVQADWLGYFLRGQLAYGIAILSFLGGMHMSAAILSTGLTEEQTRKAFVWSVLPPVLAWSSTLMGGFGFAVLMAGFIIAYRVDKHLLVWYRMPDWFLQLRFRLTCTVVAALALSVIAANVRG
;
A
#
# COMPACT_ATOMS: atom_id res chain seq x y z
N MET A 1 11.05 0.73 -29.84
CA MET A 1 10.13 1.12 -28.73
C MET A 1 10.98 1.68 -27.60
N ASN A 2 10.77 2.94 -27.19
CA ASN A 2 11.64 3.59 -26.20
C ASN A 2 11.52 2.90 -24.84
N LYS A 3 12.63 2.45 -24.23
CA LYS A 3 12.66 1.63 -23.01
C LYS A 3 11.87 2.27 -21.85
N GLN A 4 11.86 3.61 -21.78
CA GLN A 4 11.13 4.37 -20.78
C GLN A 4 9.61 4.17 -20.84
N PHE A 5 9.00 4.16 -22.04
CA PHE A 5 7.56 3.93 -22.20
C PHE A 5 7.16 2.50 -21.84
N LEU A 6 8.02 1.53 -22.16
CA LEU A 6 7.80 0.13 -21.80
C LEU A 6 7.79 -0.03 -20.27
N ASN A 7 8.80 0.53 -19.58
CA ASN A 7 8.90 0.47 -18.13
C ASN A 7 7.69 1.12 -17.46
N GLN A 8 7.23 2.27 -17.96
CA GLN A 8 6.03 2.92 -17.47
C GLN A 8 4.79 2.01 -17.62
N ARG A 9 4.56 1.42 -18.80
CA ARG A 9 3.42 0.53 -19.03
C ARG A 9 3.44 -0.69 -18.11
N ILE A 10 4.60 -1.34 -17.99
CA ILE A 10 4.77 -2.51 -17.12
C ILE A 10 4.51 -2.13 -15.66
N ALA A 11 5.04 -1.00 -15.18
CA ALA A 11 4.81 -0.53 -13.81
C ALA A 11 3.33 -0.27 -13.54
N HIS A 12 2.60 0.32 -14.48
CA HIS A 12 1.15 0.51 -14.36
C HIS A 12 0.41 -0.82 -14.33
N LEU A 13 0.72 -1.74 -15.24
CA LEU A 13 0.07 -3.05 -15.32
C LEU A 13 0.31 -3.86 -14.05
N LEU A 14 1.55 -3.98 -13.59
CA LEU A 14 1.90 -4.73 -12.38
C LEU A 14 1.35 -4.05 -11.12
N GLY A 15 1.40 -2.72 -11.05
CA GLY A 15 0.81 -1.97 -9.93
C GLY A 15 -0.69 -2.24 -9.83
N MET A 16 -1.42 -2.13 -10.95
CA MET A 16 -2.86 -2.41 -10.99
C MET A 16 -3.15 -3.90 -10.72
N ALA A 17 -2.35 -4.82 -11.24
CA ALA A 17 -2.47 -6.25 -10.93
C ALA A 17 -2.31 -6.54 -9.43
N GLY A 18 -1.44 -5.79 -8.74
CA GLY A 18 -1.30 -5.86 -7.28
C GLY A 18 -2.55 -5.44 -6.50
N THR A 19 -3.51 -4.74 -7.12
CA THR A 19 -4.79 -4.41 -6.46
C THR A 19 -5.83 -5.53 -6.56
N VAL A 20 -5.62 -6.51 -7.46
CA VAL A 20 -6.58 -7.58 -7.73
C VAL A 20 -6.91 -8.39 -6.47
N PRO A 21 -5.95 -8.80 -5.63
CA PRO A 21 -6.29 -9.56 -4.41
C PRO A 21 -7.14 -8.74 -3.44
N PHE A 22 -6.93 -7.42 -3.31
CA PHE A 22 -7.80 -6.58 -2.49
C PHE A 22 -9.24 -6.56 -3.00
N LEU A 23 -9.42 -6.41 -4.32
CA LEU A 23 -10.74 -6.36 -4.92
C LEU A 23 -11.46 -7.70 -4.83
N LEU A 24 -10.76 -8.81 -5.08
CA LEU A 24 -11.34 -10.16 -4.98
C LEU A 24 -11.74 -10.50 -3.54
N LEU A 25 -10.88 -10.21 -2.56
CA LEU A 25 -11.18 -10.45 -1.15
C LEU A 25 -12.32 -9.54 -0.66
N MET A 26 -12.36 -8.29 -1.12
CA MET A 26 -13.46 -7.37 -0.84
C MET A 26 -14.78 -7.90 -1.41
N LEU A 27 -14.81 -8.32 -2.68
CA LEU A 27 -16.01 -8.91 -3.29
C LEU A 27 -16.44 -10.18 -2.57
N ALA A 28 -15.50 -11.04 -2.16
CA ALA A 28 -15.79 -12.23 -1.38
C ALA A 28 -16.46 -11.91 -0.04
N CYS A 29 -16.05 -10.82 0.64
CA CYS A 29 -16.70 -10.38 1.88
C CYS A 29 -18.19 -10.03 1.69
N TRP A 30 -18.61 -9.64 0.48
CA TRP A 30 -20.01 -9.35 0.16
C TRP A 30 -20.84 -10.57 -0.30
N THR A 31 -20.20 -11.61 -0.83
CA THR A 31 -20.90 -12.74 -1.47
C THR A 31 -20.87 -14.04 -0.66
N VAL A 32 -19.83 -14.27 0.15
CA VAL A 32 -19.64 -15.54 0.85
C VAL A 32 -20.59 -15.70 2.04
N GLN A 33 -20.83 -16.92 2.50
CA GLN A 33 -21.57 -17.20 3.74
C GLN A 33 -20.87 -16.60 4.97
N ALA A 34 -21.63 -16.21 6.00
CA ALA A 34 -21.14 -15.47 7.16
C ALA A 34 -19.97 -16.18 7.89
N ASP A 35 -20.01 -17.52 7.97
CA ASP A 35 -18.98 -18.32 8.63
C ASP A 35 -17.57 -18.17 8.02
N TRP A 36 -17.49 -17.86 6.72
CA TRP A 36 -16.22 -17.71 6.01
C TRP A 36 -15.66 -16.29 6.04
N LEU A 37 -16.48 -15.30 6.37
CA LEU A 37 -16.15 -13.88 6.32
C LEU A 37 -14.86 -13.55 7.07
N GLY A 38 -14.67 -14.14 8.26
CA GLY A 38 -13.48 -13.95 9.08
C GLY A 38 -12.18 -14.37 8.38
N TYR A 39 -12.19 -15.43 7.56
CA TYR A 39 -11.02 -15.88 6.82
C TYR A 39 -10.63 -14.90 5.71
N PHE A 40 -11.60 -14.38 4.97
CA PHE A 40 -11.36 -13.40 3.91
C PHE A 40 -10.86 -12.07 4.46
N LEU A 41 -11.42 -11.60 5.59
CA LEU A 41 -10.94 -10.40 6.28
C LEU A 41 -9.50 -10.57 6.77
N ARG A 42 -9.15 -11.72 7.36
CA ARG A 42 -7.76 -12.02 7.78
C ARG A 42 -6.82 -12.09 6.58
N GLY A 43 -7.24 -12.70 5.48
CA GLY A 43 -6.47 -12.73 4.23
C GLY A 43 -6.22 -11.34 3.67
N GLN A 44 -7.23 -10.47 3.69
CA GLN A 44 -7.11 -9.10 3.20
C GLN A 44 -6.24 -8.24 4.12
N LEU A 45 -6.32 -8.45 5.44
CA LEU A 45 -5.41 -7.84 6.41
C LEU A 45 -3.96 -8.27 6.13
N ALA A 46 -3.70 -9.57 5.99
CA ALA A 46 -2.36 -10.10 5.72
C ALA A 46 -1.78 -9.55 4.39
N TYR A 47 -2.59 -9.48 3.34
CA TYR A 47 -2.16 -8.91 2.07
C TYR A 47 -1.89 -7.40 2.18
N GLY A 48 -2.72 -6.66 2.92
CA GLY A 48 -2.49 -5.26 3.26
C GLY A 48 -1.15 -5.04 3.97
N ILE A 49 -0.81 -5.93 4.90
CA ILE A 49 0.46 -5.89 5.61
C ILE A 49 1.64 -6.09 4.67
N ALA A 50 1.55 -7.09 3.79
CA ALA A 50 2.59 -7.40 2.82
C ALA A 50 2.84 -6.22 1.86
N ILE A 51 1.78 -5.62 1.33
CA ILE A 51 1.90 -4.51 0.37
C ILE A 51 2.44 -3.26 1.05
N LEU A 52 1.96 -2.89 2.24
CA LEU A 52 2.48 -1.71 2.96
C LEU A 52 3.95 -1.90 3.36
N SER A 53 4.34 -3.13 3.73
CA SER A 53 5.74 -3.47 4.01
C SER A 53 6.62 -3.38 2.76
N PHE A 54 6.13 -3.85 1.62
CA PHE A 54 6.80 -3.71 0.33
C PHE A 54 7.06 -2.24 -0.03
N LEU A 55 6.14 -1.32 0.31
CA LEU A 55 6.34 0.11 0.11
C LEU A 55 7.51 0.64 0.94
N GLY A 56 7.66 0.18 2.18
CA GLY A 56 8.83 0.49 3.02
C GLY A 56 10.13 0.06 2.35
N GLY A 57 10.19 -1.19 1.89
CA GLY A 57 11.35 -1.74 1.17
C GLY A 57 11.71 -0.94 -0.08
N MET A 58 10.71 -0.49 -0.84
CA MET A 58 10.90 0.37 -2.01
C MET A 58 11.64 1.68 -1.68
N HIS A 59 11.29 2.33 -0.55
CA HIS A 59 11.99 3.55 -0.12
C HIS A 59 13.43 3.28 0.28
N MET A 60 13.73 2.13 0.92
CA MET A 60 15.09 1.76 1.27
C MET A 60 15.94 1.60 0.00
N SER A 61 15.45 0.86 -0.99
CA SER A 61 16.14 0.69 -2.27
C SER A 61 16.31 2.00 -3.03
N ALA A 62 15.28 2.87 -3.05
CA ALA A 62 15.37 4.17 -3.69
C ALA A 62 16.41 5.10 -3.01
N ALA A 63 16.48 5.07 -1.68
CA ALA A 63 17.46 5.84 -0.92
C ALA A 63 18.90 5.39 -1.22
N ILE A 64 19.15 4.07 -1.26
CA ILE A 64 20.47 3.50 -1.59
C ILE A 64 20.95 3.91 -2.99
N LEU A 65 20.03 3.94 -3.96
CA LEU A 65 20.36 4.26 -5.35
C LEU A 65 20.43 5.77 -5.62
N SER A 66 20.03 6.62 -4.67
CA SER A 66 19.99 8.06 -4.85
C SER A 66 21.36 8.68 -4.58
N THR A 67 21.93 9.38 -5.56
CA THR A 67 23.29 9.97 -5.47
C THR A 67 23.31 11.44 -5.05
N GLY A 68 22.17 12.02 -4.69
CA GLY A 68 22.02 13.46 -4.44
C GLY A 68 21.30 13.84 -3.15
N LEU A 69 21.13 12.90 -2.22
CA LEU A 69 20.49 13.16 -0.94
C LEU A 69 21.47 13.78 0.05
N THR A 70 21.02 14.76 0.83
CA THR A 70 21.76 15.21 2.01
C THR A 70 21.79 14.13 3.09
N GLU A 71 22.66 14.24 4.09
CA GLU A 71 22.69 13.31 5.23
C GLU A 71 21.34 13.26 5.96
N GLU A 72 20.71 14.42 6.16
CA GLU A 72 19.41 14.52 6.81
C GLU A 72 18.30 13.84 5.98
N GLN A 73 18.29 14.04 4.66
CA GLN A 73 17.33 13.40 3.76
C GLN A 73 17.52 11.89 3.74
N THR A 74 18.77 11.43 3.70
CA THR A 74 19.13 10.01 3.77
C THR A 74 18.61 9.37 5.04
N ARG A 75 18.88 9.99 6.20
CA ARG A 75 18.38 9.50 7.49
C ARG A 75 16.85 9.43 7.51
N LYS A 76 16.16 10.48 7.05
CA LYS A 76 14.69 10.52 6.96
C LYS A 76 14.14 9.43 6.06
N ALA A 77 14.76 9.21 4.89
CA ALA A 77 14.39 8.15 3.95
C ALA A 77 14.52 6.75 4.56
N PHE A 78 15.61 6.46 5.25
CA PHE A 78 15.79 5.16 5.92
C PHE A 78 14.83 4.96 7.08
N VAL A 79 14.64 5.97 7.95
CA VAL A 79 13.62 5.89 9.02
C VAL A 79 12.24 5.63 8.42
N TRP A 80 11.90 6.34 7.35
CA TRP A 80 10.64 6.14 6.64
C TRP A 80 10.53 4.76 5.98
N SER A 81 11.63 4.11 5.58
CA SER A 81 11.55 2.74 5.03
C SER A 81 11.07 1.70 6.05
N VAL A 82 11.31 1.93 7.34
CA VAL A 82 10.97 1.01 8.44
C VAL A 82 9.58 1.28 9.02
N LEU A 83 9.12 2.54 8.98
CA LEU A 83 7.83 2.92 9.57
C LEU A 83 6.62 2.20 8.94
N PRO A 84 6.47 2.09 7.60
CA PRO A 84 5.34 1.40 6.98
C PRO A 84 5.23 -0.09 7.36
N PRO A 85 6.30 -0.91 7.31
CA PRO A 85 6.23 -2.29 7.82
C PRO A 85 5.82 -2.38 9.29
N VAL A 86 6.30 -1.48 10.16
CA VAL A 86 5.95 -1.46 11.58
C VAL A 86 4.48 -1.09 11.79
N LEU A 87 4.00 -0.06 11.08
CA LEU A 87 2.59 0.35 11.08
C LEU A 87 1.69 -0.75 10.50
N ALA A 88 2.16 -1.45 9.48
CA ALA A 88 1.47 -2.58 8.89
C ALA A 88 1.31 -3.70 9.94
N TRP A 89 2.40 -4.13 10.56
CA TRP A 89 2.38 -5.17 11.58
C TRP A 89 1.52 -4.80 12.79
N SER A 90 1.54 -3.54 13.25
CA SER A 90 0.75 -3.11 14.41
C SER A 90 -0.77 -3.26 14.18
N SER A 91 -1.23 -3.29 12.92
CA SER A 91 -2.63 -3.59 12.60
C SER A 91 -3.11 -4.95 13.13
N THR A 92 -2.21 -5.92 13.31
CA THR A 92 -2.54 -7.24 13.88
C THR A 92 -2.86 -7.19 15.37
N LEU A 93 -2.37 -6.17 16.08
CA LEU A 93 -2.55 -5.99 17.52
C LEU A 93 -3.83 -5.23 17.85
N MET A 94 -4.46 -4.61 16.86
CA MET A 94 -5.53 -3.63 17.04
C MET A 94 -6.94 -4.22 16.93
N GLY A 95 -7.06 -5.56 16.91
CA GLY A 95 -8.35 -6.25 16.84
C GLY A 95 -9.22 -5.73 15.69
N GLY A 96 -10.44 -5.29 16.01
CA GLY A 96 -11.40 -4.73 15.04
C GLY A 96 -10.93 -3.46 14.31
N PHE A 97 -9.89 -2.79 14.81
CA PHE A 97 -9.34 -1.57 14.19
C PHE A 97 -8.19 -1.82 13.21
N GLY A 98 -7.79 -3.07 12.97
CA GLY A 98 -6.65 -3.39 12.10
C GLY A 98 -6.79 -2.79 10.68
N PHE A 99 -7.98 -2.82 10.10
CA PHE A 99 -8.24 -2.21 8.80
C PHE A 99 -8.11 -0.67 8.82
N ALA A 100 -8.50 -0.02 9.91
CA ALA A 100 -8.33 1.42 10.08
C ALA A 100 -6.86 1.81 10.12
N VAL A 101 -6.03 1.02 10.81
CA VAL A 101 -4.57 1.19 10.84
C VAL A 101 -3.96 1.02 9.45
N LEU A 102 -4.35 0.00 8.69
CA LEU A 102 -3.86 -0.18 7.32
C LEU A 102 -4.28 0.97 6.39
N MET A 103 -5.55 1.40 6.45
CA MET A 103 -6.02 2.54 5.66
C MET A 103 -5.23 3.80 5.98
N ALA A 104 -5.04 4.10 7.27
CA ALA A 104 -4.21 5.22 7.71
C ALA A 104 -2.76 5.05 7.21
N GLY A 105 -2.18 3.86 7.33
CA GLY A 105 -0.84 3.54 6.85
C GLY A 105 -0.65 3.80 5.35
N PHE A 106 -1.58 3.37 4.50
CA PHE A 106 -1.55 3.65 3.06
C PHE A 106 -1.70 5.14 2.74
N ILE A 107 -2.58 5.86 3.46
CA ILE A 107 -2.77 7.30 3.27
C ILE A 107 -1.51 8.08 3.68
N ILE A 108 -0.95 7.76 4.84
CA ILE A 108 0.28 8.39 5.34
C ILE A 108 1.43 8.08 4.37
N ALA A 109 1.55 6.83 3.90
CA ALA A 109 2.58 6.45 2.93
C ALA A 109 2.48 7.26 1.64
N TYR A 110 1.28 7.44 1.09
CA TYR A 110 1.09 8.30 -0.08
C TYR A 110 1.43 9.77 0.20
N ARG A 111 1.11 10.30 1.39
CA ARG A 111 1.46 11.68 1.74
C ARG A 111 2.97 11.87 1.83
N VAL A 112 3.69 10.91 2.41
CA VAL A 112 5.15 10.97 2.51
C VAL A 112 5.81 10.74 1.15
N ASP A 113 5.25 9.86 0.30
CA ASP A 113 5.66 9.65 -1.08
C ASP A 113 5.75 10.97 -1.86
N LYS A 114 4.79 11.89 -1.68
CA LYS A 114 4.81 13.21 -2.35
C LYS A 114 6.09 14.01 -2.13
N HIS A 115 6.74 13.83 -0.98
CA HIS A 115 7.97 14.53 -0.64
C HIS A 115 9.21 13.70 -0.99
N LEU A 116 9.22 12.41 -0.62
CA LEU A 116 10.40 11.55 -0.80
C LEU A 116 10.65 11.21 -2.26
N LEU A 117 9.60 11.00 -3.06
CA LEU A 117 9.77 10.69 -4.49
C LEU A 117 10.38 11.87 -5.26
N VAL A 118 10.14 13.11 -4.82
CA VAL A 118 10.80 14.30 -5.36
C VAL A 118 12.30 14.27 -5.06
N TRP A 119 12.70 13.89 -3.84
CA TRP A 119 14.11 13.74 -3.49
C TRP A 119 14.82 12.67 -4.33
N TYR A 120 14.12 11.57 -4.64
CA TYR A 120 14.64 10.50 -5.47
C TYR A 120 14.59 10.81 -6.99
N ARG A 121 14.15 12.01 -7.38
CA ARG A 121 13.97 12.42 -8.79
C ARG A 121 13.09 11.45 -9.59
N MET A 122 12.09 10.87 -8.92
CA MET A 122 11.13 9.98 -9.55
C MET A 122 10.18 10.76 -10.46
N PRO A 123 9.75 10.18 -11.58
CA PRO A 123 8.88 10.86 -12.53
C PRO A 123 7.45 11.02 -11.99
N ASP A 124 6.78 12.11 -12.36
CA ASP A 124 5.44 12.46 -11.85
C ASP A 124 4.36 11.40 -12.11
N TRP A 125 4.48 10.63 -13.20
CA TRP A 125 3.55 9.54 -13.50
C TRP A 125 3.54 8.48 -12.40
N PHE A 126 4.65 8.27 -11.71
CA PHE A 126 4.74 7.30 -10.63
C PHE A 126 3.91 7.75 -9.42
N LEU A 127 3.93 9.05 -9.10
CA LEU A 127 3.10 9.60 -8.04
C LEU A 127 1.60 9.51 -8.38
N GLN A 128 1.23 9.73 -9.65
CA GLN A 128 -0.15 9.54 -10.11
C GLN A 128 -0.60 8.08 -10.00
N LEU A 129 0.29 7.14 -10.34
CA LEU A 129 0.03 5.71 -10.16
C LEU A 129 -0.16 5.38 -8.67
N ARG A 130 0.74 5.85 -7.79
CA ARG A 130 0.64 5.68 -6.34
C ARG A 130 -0.71 6.17 -5.80
N PHE A 131 -1.15 7.35 -6.24
CA PHE A 131 -2.46 7.89 -5.84
C PHE A 131 -3.61 6.94 -6.20
N ARG A 132 -3.67 6.48 -7.45
CA ARG A 132 -4.72 5.57 -7.91
C ARG A 132 -4.72 4.27 -7.12
N LEU A 133 -3.54 3.67 -6.92
CA LEU A 133 -3.39 2.44 -6.14
C LEU A 133 -3.86 2.63 -4.69
N THR A 134 -3.44 3.71 -4.02
CA THR A 134 -3.86 4.02 -2.65
C THR A 134 -5.37 4.22 -2.56
N CYS A 135 -5.98 4.97 -3.49
CA CYS A 135 -7.44 5.13 -3.52
C CYS A 135 -8.17 3.80 -3.69
N THR A 136 -7.73 2.95 -4.62
CA THR A 136 -8.32 1.62 -4.86
C THR A 136 -8.21 0.73 -3.62
N VAL A 137 -7.02 0.65 -3.01
CA VAL A 137 -6.79 -0.19 -1.83
C VAL A 137 -7.60 0.30 -0.62
N VAL A 138 -7.59 1.61 -0.35
CA VAL A 138 -8.35 2.18 0.77
C VAL A 138 -9.85 1.99 0.57
N ALA A 139 -10.37 2.18 -0.64
CA ALA A 139 -11.78 1.93 -0.94
C ALA A 139 -12.14 0.45 -0.75
N ALA A 140 -11.29 -0.47 -1.22
CA ALA A 140 -11.51 -1.91 -1.04
C ALA A 140 -11.50 -2.31 0.45
N LEU A 141 -10.58 -1.77 1.25
CA LEU A 141 -10.53 -2.00 2.68
C LEU A 141 -11.78 -1.46 3.39
N ALA A 142 -12.22 -0.23 3.06
CA ALA A 142 -13.42 0.37 3.62
C ALA A 142 -14.68 -0.45 3.30
N LEU A 143 -14.83 -0.90 2.05
CA LEU A 143 -15.96 -1.73 1.63
C LEU A 143 -15.98 -3.09 2.31
N SER A 144 -14.83 -3.71 2.57
CA SER A 144 -14.75 -4.95 3.34
C SER A 144 -15.16 -4.76 4.79
N VAL A 145 -14.77 -3.65 5.42
CA VAL A 145 -15.22 -3.31 6.78
C VAL A 145 -16.73 -3.09 6.81
N ILE A 146 -17.30 -2.40 5.83
CA ILE A 146 -18.75 -2.22 5.74
C ILE A 146 -19.46 -3.59 5.60
N ALA A 147 -18.96 -4.45 4.71
CA ALA A 147 -19.49 -5.81 4.56
C ALA A 147 -19.47 -6.57 5.89
N ALA A 148 -18.38 -6.44 6.65
CA ALA A 148 -18.22 -7.11 7.93
C ALA A 148 -19.22 -6.63 8.99
N ASN A 149 -19.59 -5.35 8.99
CA ASN A 149 -20.54 -4.78 9.95
C ASN A 149 -22.00 -5.00 9.55
N VAL A 150 -22.29 -5.18 8.26
CA VAL A 150 -23.66 -5.41 7.77
C VAL A 150 -24.03 -6.90 7.78
N ARG A 151 -23.05 -7.80 7.62
CA ARG A 151 -23.26 -9.24 7.42
C ARG A 151 -22.76 -10.12 8.56
N GLY A 152 -21.92 -9.59 9.45
CA GLY A 152 -21.44 -10.27 10.66
C GLY A 152 -22.35 -10.01 11.84
#